data_AF-A0A3G6TL71-F1
#
_entry.id   AF-A0A3G6TL71-F1
#
_cell.length_a   1.000
_cell.length_b   1.000
_cell.length_c   1.000
_cell.angle_alpha   90.00
_cell.angle_beta   90.00
_cell.angle_gamma   90.00
#
_symmetry.space_group_name_H-M   'P 1'
#
loop_
_entity.id
_entity.type
_entity.pdbx_description
1 polymer ?
#
loop_
_entity_poly.entity_id
_entity_poly.type
_entity_poly.pdbx_seq_one_letter_code
_entity_poly.pdbx_strand_id
1 'polypeptide(L)'
;MRKYISIFLFGAITLNAQVGINTTTPNSTLAVNGSLRAGYTEVTATTYNILATDHYITYNGTADATFTLPVIGTGTASFTGRIYKIKNISANAITLQASSGNTLRIDNTPVASFVIPTGAYAEVVNNSNTSAGTWDLSFTVLPKPSNVEIYGTQLTIPPHALGTSAIADWTNHANTGYDSGSATDRWWIISKTSVDRAHTASYSNTSRMTLVYEYQGTPFNVTNMYPILTAGNNSSFPDVFTASFVSLANNGTGGKTRLTISVARVDFIGTNGTNNSNWAGTFLLNVLLARKY
;
A
#
# COMPACT_ATOMS: atom_id res chain seq x y z
N MET A 1 13.60 86.43 -37.65
CA MET A 1 14.60 85.53 -37.03
C MET A 1 14.05 84.96 -35.73
N ARG A 2 14.48 83.74 -35.35
CA ARG A 2 14.18 82.92 -34.14
C ARG A 2 12.98 81.97 -34.30
N LYS A 3 13.18 80.71 -34.73
CA LYS A 3 13.60 79.50 -33.97
C LYS A 3 12.62 79.16 -32.84
N TYR A 4 11.98 77.99 -32.88
CA TYR A 4 12.14 76.90 -31.89
C TYR A 4 11.64 75.56 -32.45
N ILE A 5 12.57 74.61 -32.52
CA ILE A 5 12.32 73.17 -32.56
C ILE A 5 12.01 72.76 -31.11
N SER A 6 10.91 72.03 -30.88
CA SER A 6 10.74 71.26 -29.65
C SER A 6 10.41 69.81 -30.02
N ILE A 7 11.37 68.97 -29.64
CA ILE A 7 11.43 67.52 -29.75
C ILE A 7 10.29 66.88 -28.92
N PHE A 8 9.42 66.12 -29.57
CA PHE A 8 8.55 65.15 -28.91
C PHE A 8 9.34 63.85 -28.72
N LEU A 9 10.10 63.78 -27.62
CA LEU A 9 10.68 62.54 -27.12
C LEU A 9 9.66 61.87 -26.21
N PHE A 10 8.61 61.29 -26.79
CA PHE A 10 7.85 60.24 -26.12
C PHE A 10 8.60 58.92 -26.37
N GLY A 11 9.63 58.71 -25.56
CA GLY A 11 10.32 57.43 -25.47
C GLY A 11 9.30 56.33 -25.18
N ALA A 12 9.40 55.26 -25.96
CA ALA A 12 8.60 54.05 -25.83
C ALA A 12 8.76 53.44 -24.44
N ILE A 13 7.88 53.80 -23.51
CA ILE A 13 7.69 53.09 -22.26
C ILE A 13 6.94 51.79 -22.57
N THR A 14 7.68 50.69 -22.67
CA THR A 14 7.10 49.34 -22.72
C THR A 14 6.46 49.04 -21.36
N LEU A 15 5.16 49.28 -21.22
CA LEU A 15 4.39 48.83 -20.07
C LEU A 15 4.27 47.31 -20.15
N ASN A 16 4.98 46.59 -19.28
CA ASN A 16 4.85 45.13 -19.18
C ASN A 16 3.46 44.79 -18.60
N ALA A 17 2.70 43.93 -19.29
CA ALA A 17 1.35 43.49 -18.89
C ALA A 17 1.37 42.39 -17.81
N GLN A 18 2.20 42.55 -16.77
CA GLN A 18 2.29 41.59 -15.66
C GLN A 18 1.21 41.90 -14.61
N VAL A 19 0.52 40.86 -14.14
CA VAL A 19 -0.51 40.98 -13.09
C VAL A 19 -0.02 40.29 -11.82
N GLY A 20 0.27 41.08 -10.78
CA GLY A 20 0.53 40.60 -9.43
C GLY A 20 -0.72 40.71 -8.57
N ILE A 21 -1.15 39.61 -7.95
CA ILE A 21 -2.18 39.59 -6.91
C ILE A 21 -1.49 39.40 -5.57
N ASN A 22 -1.64 40.39 -4.68
CA ASN A 22 -0.97 40.45 -3.38
C ASN A 22 0.57 40.47 -3.46
N THR A 23 1.11 40.99 -4.57
CA THR A 23 2.54 41.27 -4.77
C THR A 23 2.72 42.43 -5.75
N THR A 24 3.66 43.33 -5.47
CA THR A 24 4.02 44.44 -6.36
C THR A 24 5.20 44.10 -7.28
N THR A 25 5.82 42.93 -7.07
CA THR A 25 6.98 42.44 -7.83
C THR A 25 6.70 41.04 -8.38
N PRO A 26 5.71 40.88 -9.29
CA PRO A 26 5.44 39.59 -9.90
C PRO A 26 6.69 39.07 -10.65
N ASN A 27 7.08 37.82 -10.40
CA ASN A 27 8.19 37.14 -11.08
C ASN A 27 7.72 36.27 -12.26
N SER A 28 6.46 36.41 -12.66
CA SER A 28 5.78 35.71 -13.76
C SER A 28 4.70 36.63 -14.33
N THR A 29 4.21 36.36 -15.55
CA THR A 29 3.14 37.16 -16.17
C THR A 29 1.88 37.23 -15.29
N LEU A 30 1.59 36.16 -14.55
CA LEU A 30 0.63 36.12 -13.45
C LEU A 30 1.33 35.59 -12.20
N ALA A 31 1.32 36.36 -11.12
CA ALA A 31 1.80 35.92 -9.81
C ALA A 31 0.71 36.12 -8.75
N VAL A 32 0.41 35.08 -7.98
CA VAL A 32 -0.57 35.13 -6.88
C VAL A 32 0.13 34.72 -5.60
N ASN A 33 0.28 35.66 -4.67
CA ASN A 33 0.86 35.40 -3.35
C ASN A 33 -0.24 35.06 -2.34
N GLY A 34 -0.72 33.81 -2.38
CA GLY A 34 -1.83 33.32 -1.57
C GLY A 34 -2.34 31.95 -2.07
N SER A 35 -3.50 31.53 -1.60
CA SER A 35 -4.15 30.30 -2.07
C SER A 35 -4.95 30.53 -3.37
N LEU A 36 -4.99 29.51 -4.23
CA LEU A 36 -5.83 29.47 -5.42
C LEU A 36 -7.00 28.52 -5.18
N ARG A 37 -8.24 29.03 -5.27
CA ARG A 37 -9.44 28.19 -5.35
C ARG A 37 -9.84 28.05 -6.82
N ALA A 38 -9.66 26.85 -7.36
CA ALA A 38 -10.17 26.51 -8.68
C ALA A 38 -11.58 25.89 -8.60
N GLY A 39 -12.25 25.75 -9.75
CA GLY A 39 -13.53 25.06 -9.84
C GLY A 39 -13.43 23.60 -9.40
N TYR A 40 -14.38 23.15 -8.59
CA TYR A 40 -14.54 21.77 -8.15
C TYR A 40 -15.92 21.26 -8.57
N THR A 41 -15.96 20.11 -9.23
CA THR A 41 -17.18 19.46 -9.70
C THR A 41 -17.17 17.99 -9.28
N GLU A 42 -18.21 17.55 -8.58
CA GLU A 42 -18.41 16.14 -8.26
C GLU A 42 -19.46 15.54 -9.19
N VAL A 43 -19.13 14.40 -9.79
CA VAL A 43 -19.92 13.72 -10.81
C VAL A 43 -20.30 12.33 -10.31
N THR A 44 -21.57 11.98 -10.44
CA THR A 44 -22.11 10.65 -10.14
C THR A 44 -22.68 9.94 -11.37
N ALA A 45 -22.95 10.68 -12.45
CA ALA A 45 -23.46 10.14 -13.70
C ALA A 45 -22.41 9.28 -14.42
N THR A 46 -22.85 8.19 -15.05
CA THR A 46 -21.99 7.27 -15.83
C THR A 46 -21.54 7.85 -17.17
N THR A 47 -22.12 8.96 -17.61
CA THR A 47 -21.65 9.70 -18.79
C THR A 47 -21.54 11.17 -18.42
N TYR A 48 -20.38 11.77 -18.69
CA TYR A 48 -20.13 13.17 -18.38
C TYR A 48 -19.34 13.86 -19.50
N ASN A 49 -19.85 14.99 -19.98
CA ASN A 49 -19.13 15.86 -20.89
C ASN A 49 -18.45 16.95 -20.06
N ILE A 50 -17.12 16.91 -20.03
CA ILE A 50 -16.31 17.87 -19.27
C ILE A 50 -16.55 19.27 -19.85
N LEU A 51 -16.80 20.24 -18.97
CA LEU A 51 -17.14 21.60 -19.32
C LEU A 51 -15.89 22.49 -19.42
N ALA A 52 -16.00 23.58 -20.15
CA ALA A 52 -14.94 24.61 -20.24
C ALA A 52 -14.60 25.26 -18.89
N THR A 53 -15.53 25.20 -17.94
CA THR A 53 -15.44 25.77 -16.58
C THR A 53 -14.92 24.79 -15.54
N ASP A 54 -14.83 23.50 -15.86
CA ASP A 54 -14.28 22.53 -14.94
C ASP A 54 -12.77 22.74 -14.79
N HIS A 55 -12.26 22.35 -13.62
CA HIS A 55 -10.82 22.27 -13.38
C HIS A 55 -10.49 21.03 -12.58
N TYR A 56 -11.11 20.87 -11.41
CA TYR A 56 -10.98 19.67 -10.58
C TYR A 56 -12.30 18.90 -10.57
N ILE A 57 -12.27 17.65 -11.03
CA ILE A 57 -13.44 16.80 -11.21
C ILE A 57 -13.25 15.53 -10.38
N THR A 58 -14.23 15.18 -9.57
CA THR A 58 -14.26 13.90 -8.84
C THR A 58 -15.38 13.02 -9.38
N TYR A 59 -15.13 11.72 -9.49
CA TYR A 59 -16.17 10.74 -9.79
C TYR A 59 -16.45 9.87 -8.57
N ASN A 60 -17.73 9.82 -8.17
CA ASN A 60 -18.23 9.06 -7.03
C ASN A 60 -19.54 8.31 -7.37
N GLY A 61 -19.66 7.82 -8.61
CA GLY A 61 -20.83 7.06 -9.03
C GLY A 61 -20.73 5.55 -8.72
N THR A 62 -21.80 4.83 -9.06
CA THR A 62 -22.00 3.42 -8.67
C THR A 62 -21.79 2.41 -9.82
N ALA A 63 -21.34 2.85 -10.99
CA ALA A 63 -21.00 1.99 -12.13
C ALA A 63 -19.81 2.58 -12.91
N ASP A 64 -19.31 1.86 -13.91
CA ASP A 64 -18.27 2.41 -14.80
C ASP A 64 -18.78 3.65 -15.54
N ALA A 65 -17.91 4.64 -15.70
CA ALA A 65 -18.23 5.92 -16.30
C ALA A 65 -17.41 6.24 -17.54
N THR A 66 -17.96 7.08 -18.42
CA THR A 66 -17.27 7.67 -19.57
C THR A 66 -17.26 9.17 -19.45
N PHE A 67 -16.05 9.75 -19.38
CA PHE A 67 -15.83 11.19 -19.34
C PHE A 67 -15.30 11.64 -20.70
N THR A 68 -15.99 12.57 -21.34
CA THR A 68 -15.64 13.07 -22.68
C THR A 68 -15.07 14.48 -22.56
N LEU A 69 -13.85 14.67 -23.07
CA LEU A 69 -13.19 15.98 -23.08
C LEU A 69 -13.89 16.95 -24.05
N PRO A 70 -13.83 18.27 -23.79
CA PRO A 70 -14.49 19.26 -24.64
C PRO A 70 -14.07 19.16 -26.11
N VAL A 71 -14.99 19.50 -27.01
CA VAL A 71 -14.70 19.63 -28.44
C VAL A 71 -13.76 20.80 -28.63
N ILE A 72 -12.63 20.55 -29.29
CA ILE A 72 -11.65 21.59 -29.59
C ILE A 72 -12.07 22.28 -30.89
N GLY A 73 -12.23 23.59 -30.81
CA GLY A 73 -12.49 24.46 -31.94
C GLY A 73 -11.37 25.48 -32.12
N THR A 74 -11.69 26.65 -32.68
CA THR A 74 -10.76 27.78 -32.82
C THR A 74 -11.12 28.90 -31.85
N GLY A 75 -10.20 29.85 -31.64
CA GLY A 75 -10.43 31.02 -30.77
C GLY A 75 -10.67 30.62 -29.31
N THR A 76 -11.79 31.02 -28.73
CA THR A 76 -12.15 30.72 -27.32
C THR A 76 -12.42 29.24 -27.06
N ALA A 77 -12.66 28.45 -28.11
CA ALA A 77 -12.81 27.00 -28.05
C ALA A 77 -11.51 26.24 -28.36
N SER A 78 -10.39 26.94 -28.56
CA SER A 78 -9.08 26.30 -28.78
C SER A 78 -8.59 25.54 -27.56
N PHE A 79 -9.03 25.94 -26.36
CA PHE A 79 -8.65 25.37 -25.06
C PHE A 79 -7.15 25.22 -24.79
N THR A 80 -6.24 25.73 -25.62
CA THR A 80 -4.79 25.53 -25.47
C THR A 80 -4.30 25.94 -24.09
N GLY A 81 -3.61 25.01 -23.41
CA GLY A 81 -3.15 25.18 -22.03
C GLY A 81 -4.22 24.93 -20.96
N ARG A 82 -5.45 24.56 -21.31
CA ARG A 82 -6.50 24.18 -20.35
C ARG A 82 -6.11 22.87 -19.68
N ILE A 83 -6.18 22.87 -18.35
CA ILE A 83 -5.87 21.73 -17.50
C ILE A 83 -7.15 21.21 -16.85
N TYR A 84 -7.40 19.91 -17.00
CA TYR A 84 -8.42 19.18 -16.25
C TYR A 84 -7.76 18.13 -15.35
N LYS A 85 -8.20 18.11 -14.10
CA LYS A 85 -7.75 17.22 -13.04
C LYS A 85 -8.90 16.31 -12.66
N ILE A 86 -8.75 15.01 -12.88
CA ILE A 86 -9.83 14.02 -12.74
C ILE A 86 -9.42 12.99 -11.70
N LYS A 87 -10.15 12.93 -10.60
CA LYS A 87 -9.94 11.97 -9.51
C LYS A 87 -11.07 10.96 -9.47
N ASN A 88 -10.72 9.68 -9.49
CA ASN A 88 -11.67 8.61 -9.27
C ASN A 88 -11.66 8.21 -7.78
N ILE A 89 -12.76 8.46 -7.08
CA ILE A 89 -12.95 8.01 -5.70
C ILE A 89 -14.00 6.89 -5.58
N SER A 90 -14.58 6.48 -6.71
CA SER A 90 -15.56 5.39 -6.78
C SER A 90 -14.90 4.01 -6.85
N ALA A 91 -15.70 2.96 -6.63
CA ALA A 91 -15.31 1.57 -6.83
C ALA A 91 -15.31 1.11 -8.30
N ASN A 92 -15.55 2.02 -9.26
CA ASN A 92 -15.71 1.72 -10.68
C ASN A 92 -14.68 2.48 -11.52
N ALA A 93 -14.46 2.07 -12.78
CA ALA A 93 -13.50 2.72 -13.67
C ALA A 93 -14.08 3.97 -14.37
N ILE A 94 -13.23 4.94 -14.70
CA ILE A 94 -13.58 6.02 -15.62
C ILE A 94 -12.84 5.81 -16.93
N THR A 95 -13.54 5.74 -18.04
CA THR A 95 -12.98 5.86 -19.39
C THR A 95 -12.95 7.34 -19.76
N LEU A 96 -11.76 7.94 -19.74
CA LEU A 96 -11.54 9.28 -20.26
C LEU A 96 -11.32 9.19 -21.77
N GLN A 97 -12.06 9.96 -22.56
CA GLN A 97 -11.93 9.97 -24.01
C GLN A 97 -11.90 11.39 -24.58
N ALA A 98 -11.21 11.56 -25.70
CA ALA A 98 -11.27 12.78 -26.47
C ALA A 98 -12.56 12.82 -27.33
N SER A 99 -13.05 14.02 -27.64
CA SER A 99 -14.23 14.21 -28.48
C SER A 99 -13.88 14.38 -29.96
N SER A 100 -14.86 14.15 -30.84
CA SER A 100 -14.79 14.45 -32.28
C SER A 100 -13.65 13.76 -33.03
N GLY A 101 -13.29 12.53 -32.63
CA GLY A 101 -12.22 11.75 -33.28
C GLY A 101 -10.80 12.23 -32.97
N ASN A 102 -10.65 13.15 -32.02
CA ASN A 102 -9.34 13.47 -31.45
C ASN A 102 -8.81 12.33 -30.60
N THR A 103 -7.56 12.46 -30.18
CA THR A 103 -6.87 11.45 -29.37
C THR A 103 -6.07 12.10 -28.25
N LEU A 104 -5.74 11.27 -27.26
CA LEU A 104 -4.89 11.57 -26.12
C LEU A 104 -3.44 11.17 -26.48
N ARG A 105 -2.47 12.05 -26.29
CA ARG A 105 -1.04 11.72 -26.30
C ARG A 105 -0.67 11.25 -24.90
N ILE A 106 -0.53 9.93 -24.77
CA ILE A 106 -0.02 9.29 -23.56
C ILE A 106 1.48 9.00 -23.68
N ASP A 107 1.95 8.79 -24.91
CA ASP A 107 3.35 8.59 -25.30
C ASP A 107 3.52 9.02 -26.78
N ASN A 108 4.39 8.35 -27.54
CA ASN A 108 4.58 8.63 -28.97
C ASN A 108 3.42 8.14 -29.86
N THR A 109 2.45 7.41 -29.30
CA THR A 109 1.33 6.80 -30.00
C THR A 109 0.01 7.30 -29.41
N PRO A 110 -0.71 8.20 -30.09
CA PRO A 110 -1.99 8.72 -29.59
C PRO A 110 -3.07 7.65 -29.49
N VAL A 111 -3.89 7.72 -28.43
CA VAL A 111 -4.99 6.78 -28.15
C VAL A 111 -6.34 7.47 -28.09
N ALA A 112 -7.43 6.78 -28.42
CA ALA A 112 -8.78 7.37 -28.34
C ALA A 112 -9.26 7.58 -26.90
N SER A 113 -8.82 6.74 -25.97
CA SER A 113 -9.23 6.77 -24.56
C SER A 113 -8.15 6.29 -23.61
N PHE A 114 -8.33 6.62 -22.32
CA PHE A 114 -7.50 6.22 -21.20
C PHE A 114 -8.38 5.84 -20.01
N VAL A 115 -8.05 4.75 -19.31
CA VAL A 115 -8.82 4.30 -18.14
C VAL A 115 -8.18 4.81 -16.85
N ILE A 116 -8.98 5.51 -16.03
CA ILE A 116 -8.62 5.97 -14.69
C ILE A 116 -9.24 4.98 -13.68
N PRO A 117 -8.46 4.04 -13.11
CA PRO A 117 -9.01 3.02 -12.21
C PRO A 117 -9.44 3.62 -10.86
N THR A 118 -10.17 2.83 -10.06
CA THR A 118 -10.57 3.18 -8.69
C THR A 118 -9.41 3.72 -7.88
N GLY A 119 -9.58 4.90 -7.28
CA GLY A 119 -8.56 5.55 -6.45
C GLY A 119 -7.48 6.31 -7.24
N ALA A 120 -7.49 6.26 -8.58
CA ALA A 120 -6.49 6.89 -9.41
C ALA A 120 -6.80 8.37 -9.69
N TYR A 121 -5.83 9.05 -10.26
CA TYR A 121 -5.90 10.45 -10.68
C TYR A 121 -5.26 10.61 -12.06
N ALA A 122 -5.87 11.41 -12.92
CA ALA A 122 -5.31 11.84 -14.19
C ALA A 122 -5.39 13.36 -14.35
N GLU A 123 -4.37 13.93 -14.96
CA GLU A 123 -4.34 15.31 -15.44
C GLU A 123 -4.19 15.29 -16.96
N VAL A 124 -5.03 16.05 -17.64
CA VAL A 124 -4.93 16.27 -19.07
C VAL A 124 -4.83 17.75 -19.39
N VAL A 125 -3.99 18.06 -20.38
CA VAL A 125 -3.77 19.42 -20.85
C VAL A 125 -4.07 19.48 -22.33
N ASN A 126 -4.94 20.40 -22.74
CA ASN A 126 -5.10 20.65 -24.17
C ASN A 126 -3.82 21.29 -24.72
N ASN A 127 -3.27 20.70 -25.78
CA ASN A 127 -2.12 21.27 -26.46
C ASN A 127 -2.56 22.17 -27.64
N SER A 128 -1.61 22.68 -28.41
CA SER A 128 -1.92 23.56 -29.55
C SER A 128 -2.24 22.80 -30.85
N ASN A 129 -2.29 21.46 -30.84
CA ASN A 129 -2.62 20.69 -32.03
C ASN A 129 -4.11 20.83 -32.35
N THR A 130 -4.43 20.95 -33.63
CA THR A 130 -5.81 21.12 -34.13
C THR A 130 -6.45 19.81 -34.60
N SER A 131 -5.66 18.73 -34.67
CA SER A 131 -6.10 17.37 -34.97
C SER A 131 -5.11 16.36 -34.39
N ALA A 132 -5.54 15.12 -34.17
CA ALA A 132 -4.73 13.97 -33.75
C ALA A 132 -3.75 14.25 -32.59
N GLY A 133 -4.11 13.82 -31.39
CA GLY A 133 -3.26 13.99 -30.21
C GLY A 133 -3.34 15.40 -29.68
N THR A 134 -4.56 15.88 -29.44
CA THR A 134 -4.83 17.27 -29.03
C THR A 134 -4.85 17.47 -27.52
N TRP A 135 -4.79 16.37 -26.77
CA TRP A 135 -4.73 16.36 -25.32
C TRP A 135 -3.50 15.60 -24.87
N ASP A 136 -2.69 16.20 -24.02
CA ASP A 136 -1.56 15.55 -23.37
C ASP A 136 -2.02 14.99 -22.04
N LEU A 137 -1.80 13.70 -21.80
CA LEU A 137 -1.95 13.13 -20.47
C LEU A 137 -0.72 13.52 -19.64
N SER A 138 -0.74 14.73 -19.08
CA SER A 138 0.43 15.36 -18.45
C SER A 138 0.87 14.66 -17.18
N PHE A 139 -0.07 14.02 -16.47
CA PHE A 139 0.21 13.32 -15.23
C PHE A 139 -0.82 12.24 -14.94
N THR A 140 -0.36 11.08 -14.50
CA THR A 140 -1.22 10.03 -13.95
C THR A 140 -0.63 9.52 -12.64
N VAL A 141 -1.47 9.38 -11.63
CA VAL A 141 -1.15 8.61 -10.43
C VAL A 141 -2.13 7.48 -10.34
N LEU A 142 -1.61 6.26 -10.50
CA LEU A 142 -2.32 5.07 -10.10
C LEU A 142 -2.40 5.07 -8.55
N PRO A 143 -3.51 4.60 -7.96
CA PRO A 143 -3.58 4.44 -6.52
C PRO A 143 -2.43 3.51 -6.18
N LYS A 144 -1.54 3.84 -5.24
CA LYS A 144 -0.47 2.91 -4.84
C LYS A 144 -1.16 1.63 -4.34
N PRO A 145 -1.27 0.56 -5.16
CA PRO A 145 -1.80 -0.67 -4.61
C PRO A 145 -0.63 -1.19 -3.79
N SER A 146 -0.81 -1.43 -2.50
CA SER A 146 0.19 -2.24 -1.81
C SER A 146 0.17 -3.57 -2.54
N ASN A 147 1.18 -3.87 -3.35
CA ASN A 147 1.29 -5.19 -3.97
C ASN A 147 1.65 -6.27 -2.95
N VAL A 148 1.66 -5.92 -1.65
CA VAL A 148 1.95 -6.82 -0.54
C VAL A 148 0.73 -6.87 0.39
N GLU A 149 0.32 -8.08 0.73
CA GLU A 149 -0.56 -8.40 1.85
C GLU A 149 0.32 -8.74 3.05
N ILE A 150 0.01 -8.16 4.22
CA ILE A 150 0.78 -8.33 5.46
C ILE A 150 -0.16 -8.70 6.59
N TYR A 151 0.16 -9.74 7.33
CA TYR A 151 -0.49 -10.12 8.59
C TYR A 151 0.56 -10.32 9.68
N GLY A 152 0.34 -9.71 10.85
CA GLY A 152 1.25 -9.81 11.99
C GLY A 152 0.51 -10.27 13.24
N THR A 153 1.10 -11.19 14.00
CA THR A 153 0.55 -11.66 15.28
C THR A 153 1.66 -12.09 16.23
N GLN A 154 1.32 -12.20 17.52
CA GLN A 154 2.19 -12.77 18.53
C GLN A 154 1.50 -14.01 19.11
N LEU A 155 2.19 -15.15 19.01
CA LEU A 155 1.71 -16.44 19.52
C LEU A 155 2.44 -16.81 20.80
N THR A 156 1.77 -17.50 21.70
CA THR A 156 2.40 -18.07 22.89
C THR A 156 3.13 -19.36 22.52
N ILE A 157 4.34 -19.52 23.05
CA ILE A 157 5.07 -20.78 23.04
C ILE A 157 4.89 -21.42 24.43
N PRO A 158 4.36 -22.65 24.53
CA PRO A 158 4.20 -23.31 25.81
C PRO A 158 5.54 -23.79 26.41
N PRO A 159 5.64 -23.96 27.74
CA PRO A 159 6.81 -24.55 28.37
C PRO A 159 7.11 -25.98 27.87
N HIS A 160 8.39 -26.33 27.78
CA HIS A 160 8.85 -27.65 27.34
C HIS A 160 8.42 -28.78 28.29
N ALA A 161 8.30 -30.01 27.78
CA ALA A 161 7.84 -31.17 28.56
C ALA A 161 8.81 -31.65 29.66
N LEU A 162 10.01 -31.06 29.73
CA LEU A 162 11.10 -31.49 30.62
C LEU A 162 11.72 -30.30 31.39
N GLY A 163 11.07 -29.13 31.39
CA GLY A 163 11.51 -27.94 32.13
C GLY A 163 11.14 -28.00 33.62
N THR A 164 11.48 -26.96 34.39
CA THR A 164 11.11 -26.90 35.83
C THR A 164 9.61 -26.70 36.06
N SER A 165 8.92 -26.07 35.11
CA SER A 165 7.45 -25.95 35.05
C SER A 165 6.94 -26.69 33.81
N ALA A 166 7.22 -27.98 33.76
CA ALA A 166 6.97 -28.80 32.58
C ALA A 166 5.48 -28.87 32.23
N ILE A 167 5.19 -28.74 30.92
CA ILE A 167 3.88 -29.03 30.36
C ILE A 167 4.03 -30.20 29.41
N ALA A 168 3.29 -31.28 29.69
CA ALA A 168 3.27 -32.48 28.88
C ALA A 168 2.93 -32.16 27.41
N ASP A 169 3.37 -33.01 26.49
CA ASP A 169 2.99 -32.90 25.09
C ASP A 169 1.50 -33.21 24.89
N TRP A 170 0.91 -32.63 23.85
CA TRP A 170 -0.49 -32.85 23.52
C TRP A 170 -0.76 -32.79 22.02
N THR A 171 -1.91 -33.33 21.65
CA THR A 171 -2.50 -33.24 20.32
C THR A 171 -3.96 -32.83 20.42
N ASN A 172 -4.62 -32.59 19.29
CA ASN A 172 -6.06 -32.34 19.20
C ASN A 172 -6.54 -31.15 20.05
N HIS A 173 -5.70 -30.12 20.21
CA HIS A 173 -6.01 -28.90 20.95
C HIS A 173 -6.45 -29.17 22.41
N ALA A 174 -5.91 -30.22 23.03
CA ALA A 174 -6.28 -30.62 24.40
C ALA A 174 -5.88 -29.62 25.49
N ASN A 175 -5.08 -28.60 25.16
CA ASN A 175 -4.71 -27.53 26.08
C ASN A 175 -4.92 -26.15 25.42
N THR A 176 -5.91 -25.41 25.91
CA THR A 176 -6.31 -24.10 25.38
C THR A 176 -5.61 -22.93 26.08
N GLY A 177 -4.87 -23.18 27.16
CA GLY A 177 -4.23 -22.13 27.97
C GLY A 177 -3.11 -21.37 27.26
N TYR A 178 -2.71 -21.83 26.07
CA TYR A 178 -1.65 -21.24 25.25
C TYR A 178 -2.15 -20.76 23.88
N ASP A 179 -3.48 -20.71 23.70
CA ASP A 179 -4.06 -20.04 22.54
C ASP A 179 -3.74 -18.55 22.57
N SER A 180 -3.74 -17.91 21.40
CA SER A 180 -3.37 -16.49 21.25
C SER A 180 -4.42 -15.73 20.45
N GLY A 181 -4.52 -14.42 20.68
CA GLY A 181 -5.48 -13.56 20.02
C GLY A 181 -6.91 -13.65 20.60
N SER A 182 -7.88 -13.06 19.90
CA SER A 182 -9.27 -12.95 20.37
C SER A 182 -10.28 -12.99 19.23
N ALA A 183 -11.52 -13.36 19.52
CA ALA A 183 -12.63 -13.42 18.56
C ALA A 183 -12.27 -14.21 17.28
N THR A 184 -12.35 -13.57 16.11
CA THR A 184 -12.04 -14.15 14.79
C THR A 184 -10.54 -14.10 14.44
N ASP A 185 -9.75 -13.33 15.19
CA ASP A 185 -8.29 -13.26 15.06
C ASP A 185 -7.65 -14.06 16.19
N ARG A 186 -7.84 -15.38 16.14
CA ARG A 186 -7.41 -16.30 17.19
C ARG A 186 -6.63 -17.46 16.60
N TRP A 187 -5.59 -17.86 17.31
CA TRP A 187 -4.74 -19.00 16.98
C TRP A 187 -4.83 -20.03 18.09
N TRP A 188 -5.22 -21.24 17.69
CA TRP A 188 -5.23 -22.40 18.56
C TRP A 188 -3.91 -23.14 18.49
N ILE A 189 -3.43 -23.65 19.61
CA ILE A 189 -2.28 -24.57 19.60
C ILE A 189 -2.76 -26.03 19.56
N ILE A 190 -2.79 -26.56 18.34
CA ILE A 190 -3.36 -27.89 18.06
C ILE A 190 -2.50 -28.99 18.66
N SER A 191 -1.18 -28.85 18.57
CA SER A 191 -0.27 -29.84 19.13
C SER A 191 1.06 -29.24 19.52
N LYS A 192 1.67 -29.89 20.50
CA LYS A 192 3.03 -29.67 20.97
C LYS A 192 3.73 -31.02 21.08
N THR A 193 4.93 -31.10 20.53
CA THR A 193 5.84 -32.24 20.73
C THR A 193 7.21 -31.73 21.14
N SER A 194 7.74 -32.24 22.25
CA SER A 194 9.04 -31.90 22.82
C SER A 194 10.08 -32.96 22.46
N VAL A 195 11.29 -32.52 22.18
CA VAL A 195 12.47 -33.37 22.01
C VAL A 195 13.51 -32.90 23.02
N ASP A 196 13.97 -33.79 23.89
CA ASP A 196 15.00 -33.44 24.86
C ASP A 196 16.33 -33.14 24.18
N ARG A 197 17.14 -32.36 24.88
CA ARG A 197 18.55 -32.22 24.55
C ARG A 197 19.27 -33.54 24.77
N ALA A 198 20.35 -33.75 24.03
CA ALA A 198 21.31 -34.80 24.32
C ALA A 198 22.71 -34.34 23.94
N HIS A 199 23.68 -34.82 24.70
CA HIS A 199 25.09 -34.69 24.38
C HIS A 199 25.72 -36.06 24.62
N THR A 200 25.94 -36.79 23.53
CA THR A 200 26.52 -38.13 23.55
C THR A 200 27.80 -38.15 22.70
N ALA A 201 28.53 -39.26 22.73
CA ALA A 201 29.68 -39.45 21.84
C ALA A 201 29.30 -39.47 20.35
N SER A 202 28.05 -39.78 20.00
CA SER A 202 27.61 -39.95 18.61
C SER A 202 26.83 -38.75 18.06
N TYR A 203 26.18 -37.97 18.92
CA TYR A 203 25.39 -36.82 18.50
C TYR A 203 25.21 -35.81 19.63
N SER A 204 24.94 -34.58 19.21
CA SER A 204 24.56 -33.47 20.07
C SER A 204 23.33 -32.80 19.49
N ASN A 205 22.32 -32.58 20.32
CA ASN A 205 21.14 -31.82 19.95
C ASN A 205 20.68 -30.94 21.10
N THR A 206 20.16 -29.78 20.74
CA THR A 206 19.43 -28.92 21.66
C THR A 206 18.02 -29.47 21.91
N SER A 207 17.45 -29.09 23.05
CA SER A 207 16.02 -29.22 23.29
C SER A 207 15.22 -28.39 22.28
N ARG A 208 14.19 -28.99 21.71
CA ARG A 208 13.32 -28.32 20.74
C ARG A 208 11.87 -28.73 20.91
N MET A 209 10.97 -27.90 20.42
CA MET A 209 9.57 -28.24 20.26
C MET A 209 9.16 -28.15 18.80
N THR A 210 8.21 -28.99 18.41
CA THR A 210 7.40 -28.79 17.21
C THR A 210 6.02 -28.34 17.66
N LEU A 211 5.57 -27.20 17.17
CA LEU A 211 4.29 -26.60 17.53
C LEU A 211 3.45 -26.45 16.25
N VAL A 212 2.17 -26.80 16.35
CA VAL A 212 1.19 -26.62 15.27
C VAL A 212 0.14 -25.64 15.76
N TYR A 213 0.11 -24.46 15.14
CA TYR A 213 -0.91 -23.46 15.38
C TYR A 213 -1.97 -23.51 14.27
N GLU A 214 -3.24 -23.31 14.60
CA GLU A 214 -4.34 -23.22 13.63
C GLU A 214 -5.09 -21.89 13.78
N TYR A 215 -5.12 -21.13 12.70
CA TYR A 215 -5.85 -19.88 12.64
C TYR A 215 -7.35 -20.12 12.56
N GLN A 216 -8.10 -19.47 13.43
CA GLN A 216 -9.55 -19.66 13.58
C GLN A 216 -10.38 -18.72 12.72
N GLY A 217 -9.75 -17.72 12.10
CA GLY A 217 -10.40 -16.82 11.14
C GLY A 217 -10.51 -17.42 9.73
N THR A 218 -10.77 -16.56 8.75
CA THR A 218 -10.78 -16.94 7.34
C THR A 218 -9.40 -17.48 6.94
N PRO A 219 -9.31 -18.64 6.27
CA PRO A 219 -8.02 -19.18 5.83
C PRO A 219 -7.25 -18.18 4.96
N PHE A 220 -5.95 -18.05 5.22
CA PHE A 220 -5.07 -17.21 4.41
C PHE A 220 -4.89 -17.79 3.01
N ASN A 221 -4.63 -16.93 2.02
CA ASN A 221 -4.12 -17.40 0.74
C ASN A 221 -2.61 -17.66 0.84
N VAL A 222 -2.24 -18.90 1.15
CA VAL A 222 -0.87 -19.32 1.45
C VAL A 222 0.07 -19.38 0.23
N THR A 223 -0.43 -19.18 -0.99
CA THR A 223 0.38 -19.19 -2.22
C THR A 223 1.40 -18.05 -2.19
N ASN A 224 2.70 -18.33 -2.32
CA ASN A 224 3.77 -17.33 -2.23
C ASN A 224 3.74 -16.48 -0.94
N MET A 225 3.25 -17.06 0.16
CA MET A 225 3.31 -16.45 1.49
C MET A 225 4.66 -16.74 2.14
N TYR A 226 5.30 -15.69 2.65
CA TYR A 226 6.60 -15.72 3.32
C TYR A 226 6.40 -15.50 4.82
N PRO A 227 6.59 -16.54 5.66
CA PRO A 227 6.57 -16.41 7.10
C PRO A 227 7.93 -15.91 7.61
N ILE A 228 7.91 -14.91 8.47
CA ILE A 228 9.06 -14.40 9.21
C ILE A 228 8.76 -14.61 10.69
N LEU A 229 9.67 -15.30 11.38
CA LEU A 229 9.45 -15.81 12.73
C LEU A 229 10.57 -15.31 13.65
N THR A 230 10.20 -14.77 14.82
CA THR A 230 11.16 -14.49 15.89
C THR A 230 10.63 -15.01 17.22
N ALA A 231 11.43 -15.82 17.90
CA ALA A 231 11.10 -16.32 19.23
C ALA A 231 11.81 -15.49 20.31
N GLY A 232 11.15 -15.32 21.44
CA GLY A 232 11.73 -14.68 22.61
C GLY A 232 11.03 -15.12 23.89
N ASN A 233 11.61 -14.77 25.03
CA ASN A 233 10.98 -14.94 26.33
C ASN A 233 11.10 -13.65 27.14
N ASN A 234 10.31 -13.55 28.20
CA ASN A 234 10.46 -12.49 29.21
C ASN A 234 11.23 -12.97 30.44
N SER A 235 12.16 -13.91 30.27
CA SER A 235 12.97 -14.38 31.39
C SER A 235 14.09 -13.37 31.69
N SER A 236 14.56 -13.31 32.93
CA SER A 236 15.74 -12.51 33.30
C SER A 236 17.06 -13.17 32.89
N PHE A 237 17.01 -14.32 32.20
CA PHE A 237 18.18 -15.04 31.71
C PHE A 237 18.44 -14.72 30.24
N PRO A 238 19.71 -14.62 29.80
CA PRO A 238 20.07 -14.34 28.42
C PRO A 238 19.93 -15.59 27.51
N ASP A 239 18.78 -16.26 27.58
CA ASP A 239 18.50 -17.47 26.81
C ASP A 239 18.40 -17.16 25.30
N VAL A 240 18.89 -18.04 24.43
CA VAL A 240 18.89 -17.82 22.97
C VAL A 240 17.98 -18.84 22.28
N PHE A 241 16.90 -18.34 21.68
CA PHE A 241 15.96 -19.17 20.93
C PHE A 241 16.06 -18.92 19.44
N THR A 242 15.84 -19.97 18.66
CA THR A 242 15.60 -19.86 17.23
C THR A 242 14.27 -20.51 16.89
N ALA A 243 13.49 -19.86 16.02
CA ALA A 243 12.29 -20.43 15.42
C ALA A 243 12.55 -20.71 13.96
N SER A 244 12.18 -21.91 13.52
CA SER A 244 12.30 -22.36 12.14
C SER A 244 10.91 -22.66 11.59
N PHE A 245 10.67 -22.17 10.38
CA PHE A 245 9.47 -22.47 9.62
C PHE A 245 9.48 -23.93 9.16
N VAL A 246 8.41 -24.67 9.42
CA VAL A 246 8.24 -26.05 8.94
C VAL A 246 7.21 -26.10 7.82
N SER A 247 6.01 -25.55 8.04
CA SER A 247 4.96 -25.50 7.00
C SER A 247 3.89 -24.45 7.28
N LEU A 248 3.26 -23.95 6.21
CA LEU A 248 2.06 -23.12 6.24
C LEU A 248 1.09 -23.70 5.21
N ALA A 249 -0.03 -24.26 5.66
CA ALA A 249 -0.96 -24.95 4.77
C ALA A 249 -2.41 -24.82 5.25
N ASN A 250 -3.34 -24.81 4.29
CA ASN A 250 -4.78 -24.82 4.58
C ASN A 250 -5.28 -26.27 4.77
N ASN A 251 -4.67 -27.00 5.71
CA ASN A 251 -4.96 -28.40 6.02
C ASN A 251 -5.56 -28.60 7.43
N GLY A 252 -5.99 -27.50 8.06
CA GLY A 252 -6.68 -27.51 9.34
C GLY A 252 -8.13 -27.94 9.24
N THR A 253 -8.79 -27.95 10.40
CA THR A 253 -10.21 -28.31 10.50
C THR A 253 -11.04 -27.38 9.62
N GLY A 254 -11.78 -27.93 8.65
CA GLY A 254 -12.57 -27.13 7.70
C GLY A 254 -11.73 -26.28 6.74
N GLY A 255 -10.48 -26.67 6.46
CA GLY A 255 -9.59 -25.94 5.55
C GLY A 255 -8.87 -24.74 6.19
N LYS A 256 -8.90 -24.64 7.53
CA LYS A 256 -8.19 -23.60 8.28
C LYS A 256 -6.68 -23.62 8.02
N THR A 257 -6.05 -22.45 8.11
CA THR A 257 -4.60 -22.34 7.95
C THR A 257 -3.89 -22.86 9.19
N ARG A 258 -2.96 -23.79 9.00
CA ARG A 258 -2.02 -24.25 10.04
C ARG A 258 -0.61 -23.76 9.77
N LEU A 259 0.00 -23.21 10.80
CA LEU A 259 1.41 -22.87 10.86
C LEU A 259 2.12 -23.91 11.74
N THR A 260 3.03 -24.67 11.14
CA THR A 260 3.93 -25.56 11.87
C THR A 260 5.29 -24.92 11.99
N ILE A 261 5.82 -24.88 13.21
CA ILE A 261 7.17 -24.39 13.47
C ILE A 261 7.96 -25.38 14.32
N SER A 262 9.28 -25.26 14.25
CA SER A 262 10.16 -25.80 15.27
C SER A 262 10.81 -24.66 16.02
N VAL A 263 10.79 -24.70 17.35
CA VAL A 263 11.53 -23.75 18.20
C VAL A 263 12.56 -24.49 19.03
N ALA A 264 13.79 -24.00 19.06
CA ALA A 264 14.90 -24.61 19.76
C ALA A 264 15.66 -23.61 20.64
N ARG A 265 16.20 -24.10 21.75
CA ARG A 265 17.03 -23.33 22.69
C ARG A 265 18.51 -23.51 22.36
N VAL A 266 19.05 -22.71 21.45
CA VAL A 266 20.33 -23.00 20.78
C VAL A 266 21.56 -22.72 21.61
N ASP A 267 21.45 -21.92 22.67
CA ASP A 267 22.52 -21.68 23.65
C ASP A 267 22.78 -22.91 24.55
N PHE A 268 21.97 -23.96 24.46
CA PHE A 268 21.98 -25.05 25.42
C PHE A 268 21.97 -26.44 24.76
N ILE A 269 23.07 -27.18 24.95
CA ILE A 269 23.24 -28.59 24.55
C ILE A 269 23.74 -29.37 25.76
N GLY A 270 23.07 -30.47 26.10
CA GLY A 270 23.43 -31.30 27.26
C GLY A 270 22.98 -30.70 28.60
N THR A 271 23.85 -30.72 29.60
CA THR A 271 23.54 -30.24 30.96
C THR A 271 24.64 -29.29 31.42
N ASN A 272 24.26 -28.11 31.95
CA ASN A 272 25.18 -27.18 32.59
C ASN A 272 24.90 -27.17 34.12
N GLY A 273 25.59 -28.03 34.87
CA GLY A 273 25.35 -28.20 36.31
C GLY A 273 24.01 -28.89 36.62
N THR A 274 23.17 -28.29 37.47
CA THR A 274 21.80 -28.78 37.75
C THR A 274 20.75 -28.22 36.78
N ASN A 275 21.13 -27.32 35.88
CA ASN A 275 20.18 -26.70 34.95
C ASN A 275 19.70 -27.71 33.91
N ASN A 276 18.38 -27.92 33.87
CA ASN A 276 17.70 -28.57 32.76
C ASN A 276 17.50 -27.58 31.61
N SER A 277 17.01 -28.04 30.45
CA SER A 277 16.52 -27.11 29.42
C SER A 277 15.30 -26.39 29.99
N ASN A 278 15.55 -25.36 30.78
CA ASN A 278 14.50 -24.68 31.49
C ASN A 278 13.84 -23.69 30.52
N TRP A 279 12.56 -23.90 30.28
CA TRP A 279 11.71 -22.95 29.55
C TRP A 279 10.90 -22.20 30.61
N ALA A 280 11.58 -21.36 31.39
CA ALA A 280 10.97 -20.54 32.43
C ALA A 280 10.52 -19.17 31.91
N GLY A 281 9.37 -18.69 32.39
CA GLY A 281 8.76 -17.44 31.96
C GLY A 281 7.77 -17.60 30.81
N THR A 282 7.29 -16.48 30.29
CA THR A 282 6.38 -16.46 29.13
C THR A 282 7.19 -16.42 27.85
N PHE A 283 6.98 -17.40 26.97
CA PHE A 283 7.63 -17.49 25.67
C PHE A 283 6.66 -17.03 24.59
N LEU A 284 7.18 -16.25 23.65
CA LEU A 284 6.41 -15.61 22.60
C LEU A 284 7.08 -15.87 21.26
N LEU A 285 6.25 -16.00 20.24
CA LEU A 285 6.62 -16.09 18.84
C LEU A 285 5.98 -14.93 18.10
N ASN A 286 6.78 -13.99 17.61
CA ASN A 286 6.28 -13.02 16.65
C ASN A 286 6.23 -13.68 15.28
N VAL A 287 5.09 -13.54 14.62
CA VAL A 287 4.84 -14.07 13.27
C VAL A 287 4.47 -12.91 12.38
N LEU A 288 5.18 -12.77 11.28
CA LEU A 288 4.84 -11.87 10.18
C LEU A 288 4.67 -12.71 8.92
N LEU A 289 3.46 -12.73 8.37
CA LEU A 289 3.14 -13.35 7.10
C LEU A 289 3.05 -12.25 6.05
N ALA A 290 3.82 -12.34 4.99
CA ALA A 290 3.76 -11.38 3.90
C ALA A 290 3.71 -12.10 2.55
N ARG A 291 2.93 -11.60 1.61
CA ARG A 291 2.93 -12.10 0.23
C ARG A 291 2.76 -10.98 -0.76
N LYS A 292 3.29 -11.18 -1.96
CA LYS A 292 2.92 -10.36 -3.10
C LYS A 292 1.57 -10.84 -3.66
N TYR A 293 0.66 -9.94 -4.01
CA TYR A 293 -0.59 -10.28 -4.72
C TYR A 293 -0.71 -9.55 -6.05
#